data_AF-Q8U2G8-F1
#
_entry.id   AF-Q8U2G8-F1
#
_cell.length_a   1.000
_cell.length_b   1.000
_cell.length_c   1.000
_cell.angle_alpha   90.00
_cell.angle_beta   90.00
_cell.angle_gamma   90.00
#
_symmetry.space_group_name_H-M   'P 1'
#
loop_
_entity.id
_entity.type
_entity.pdbx_description
1 polymer ?
#
loop_
_entity_poly.entity_id
_entity_poly.type
_entity_poly.pdbx_seq_one_letter_code
_entity_poly.pdbx_strand_id
1 'polypeptide(L)'
;MSKVMELYKKYLVERDPQQKLKFAKEILDNLLTLQLNPPIWETIRKSTGLKEHEMKEILNYLEEKGEIEIKRAKDGKKLYASTIRSMKRKSKEIPLDMWISRH
;
A
#
# COMPACT_ATOMS: atom_id res chain seq x y z
N MET A 1 -1.05 16.76 -10.75
CA MET A 1 -0.50 16.02 -9.59
C MET A 1 -1.36 14.76 -9.44
N SER A 2 -0.79 13.60 -9.09
CA SER A 2 -1.62 12.38 -8.99
C SER A 2 -2.45 12.41 -7.69
N LYS A 3 -3.65 11.82 -7.71
CA LYS A 3 -4.51 11.68 -6.52
C LYS A 3 -3.76 11.02 -5.34
N VAL A 4 -2.95 10.01 -5.64
CA VAL A 4 -2.15 9.29 -4.64
C VAL A 4 -1.10 10.20 -3.98
N MET A 5 -0.45 11.08 -4.76
CA MET A 5 0.52 12.03 -4.22
C MET A 5 -0.14 13.04 -3.28
N GLU A 6 -1.38 13.47 -3.59
CA GLU A 6 -2.15 14.38 -2.72
C GLU A 6 -2.55 13.69 -1.41
N LEU A 7 -3.00 12.43 -1.48
CA LEU A 7 -3.29 11.62 -0.30
C LEU A 7 -2.04 11.41 0.56
N TYR A 8 -0.89 11.16 -0.07
CA TYR A 8 0.37 10.99 0.65
C TYR A 8 0.79 12.26 1.40
N LYS A 9 0.63 13.43 0.79
CA LYS A 9 0.87 14.71 1.48
C LYS A 9 -0.03 14.89 2.70
N LYS A 10 -1.31 14.52 2.59
CA LYS A 10 -2.24 14.54 3.73
C LYS A 10 -1.81 13.55 4.81
N TYR A 11 -1.43 12.32 4.43
CA TYR A 11 -0.91 11.30 5.33
C TYR A 11 0.32 11.77 6.14
N LEU A 12 1.23 12.53 5.53
CA LEU A 12 2.43 13.02 6.20
C LEU A 12 2.14 14.05 7.30
N VAL A 13 1.17 14.95 7.05
CA VAL A 13 0.85 16.04 8.00
C VAL A 13 -0.25 15.67 8.99
N GLU A 14 -1.00 14.59 8.72
CA GLU A 14 -2.09 14.13 9.57
C GLU A 14 -1.57 13.61 10.91
N ARG A 15 -2.21 14.08 11.99
CA ARG A 15 -1.90 13.73 13.37
C ARG A 15 -2.94 12.79 13.95
N ASP A 16 -4.18 12.85 13.48
CA ASP A 16 -5.21 11.93 13.92
C ASP A 16 -4.92 10.51 13.40
N PRO A 17 -4.75 9.51 14.28
CA PRO A 17 -4.33 8.18 13.87
C PRO A 17 -5.38 7.46 13.02
N GLN A 18 -6.68 7.71 13.23
CA GLN A 18 -7.75 7.09 12.45
C GLN A 18 -7.81 7.69 11.04
N GLN A 19 -7.67 9.00 10.92
CA GLN A 19 -7.66 9.70 9.66
C GLN A 19 -6.38 9.40 8.86
N LYS A 20 -5.24 9.27 9.54
CA LYS A 20 -3.98 8.83 8.94
C LYS A 20 -4.07 7.41 8.39
N LEU A 21 -4.71 6.52 9.15
CA LEU A 21 -5.03 5.15 8.72
C LEU A 21 -5.92 5.14 7.48
N LYS A 22 -6.95 5.97 7.46
CA LYS A 22 -7.83 6.12 6.29
C LYS A 22 -7.06 6.57 5.05
N PHE A 23 -6.16 7.54 5.16
CA PHE A 23 -5.32 7.96 4.04
C PHE A 23 -4.39 6.84 3.56
N ALA A 24 -3.76 6.11 4.47
CA ALA A 24 -2.90 4.98 4.11
C ALA A 24 -3.67 3.87 3.36
N LYS A 25 -4.88 3.54 3.83
CA LYS A 25 -5.79 2.59 3.17
C LYS A 25 -6.19 3.08 1.78
N GLU A 26 -6.58 4.34 1.65
CA GLU A 26 -6.97 4.91 0.36
C GLU A 26 -5.80 4.92 -0.64
N ILE A 27 -4.58 5.23 -0.19
CA ILE A 27 -3.38 5.14 -1.04
C ILE A 27 -3.17 3.70 -1.54
N LEU A 28 -3.27 2.71 -0.64
CA LEU A 28 -3.11 1.31 -1.00
C LEU A 28 -4.21 0.86 -1.98
N ASP A 29 -5.47 1.22 -1.74
CA ASP A 29 -6.57 0.89 -2.63
C ASP A 29 -6.35 1.44 -4.05
N ASN A 30 -6.04 2.74 -4.15
CA ASN A 30 -5.75 3.38 -5.43
C ASN A 30 -4.58 2.67 -6.14
N LEU A 31 -3.53 2.30 -5.40
CA LEU A 31 -2.40 1.55 -5.95
C LEU A 31 -2.82 0.16 -6.47
N LEU A 32 -3.71 -0.53 -5.76
CA LEU A 32 -4.24 -1.83 -6.16
C LEU A 32 -5.25 -1.73 -7.31
N THR A 33 -5.74 -0.56 -7.69
CA THR A 33 -6.50 -0.39 -8.96
C THR A 33 -5.59 -0.37 -10.19
N LEU A 34 -4.32 0.06 -10.05
CA LEU A 34 -3.38 0.21 -11.15
C LEU A 34 -3.01 -1.11 -11.84
N GLN A 35 -2.64 -1.04 -13.12
CA GLN A 35 -2.02 -2.17 -13.82
C GLN A 35 -0.55 -2.32 -13.37
N LEU A 36 -0.32 -3.13 -12.33
CA LEU A 36 1.00 -3.37 -11.76
C LEU A 36 1.76 -4.44 -12.55
N ASN A 37 2.38 -4.02 -13.66
CA ASN A 37 3.30 -4.86 -14.42
C ASN A 37 4.73 -4.76 -13.86
N PRO A 38 5.57 -5.80 -14.00
CA PRO A 38 6.99 -5.66 -13.72
C PRO A 38 7.63 -4.62 -14.65
N PRO A 39 8.51 -3.73 -14.17
CA PRO A 39 8.98 -3.58 -12.79
C PRO A 39 8.02 -2.76 -11.90
N ILE A 40 7.51 -3.40 -10.84
CA ILE A 40 6.41 -2.86 -10.00
C ILE A 40 6.72 -1.46 -9.45
N TRP A 41 7.92 -1.23 -8.93
CA TRP A 41 8.28 0.05 -8.33
C TRP A 41 8.33 1.20 -9.35
N GLU A 42 8.76 0.90 -10.58
CA GLU A 42 8.77 1.91 -11.63
C GLU A 42 7.35 2.25 -12.06
N THR A 43 6.48 1.26 -12.20
CA THR A 43 5.06 1.48 -12.48
C THR A 43 4.41 2.32 -11.39
N ILE A 44 4.63 1.99 -10.12
CA ILE A 44 4.11 2.77 -8.99
C ILE A 44 4.61 4.22 -9.08
N ARG A 45 5.91 4.43 -9.30
CA ARG A 45 6.48 5.77 -9.41
C ARG A 45 5.89 6.55 -10.59
N LYS A 46 5.76 5.93 -11.77
CA LYS A 46 5.20 6.59 -12.96
C LYS A 46 3.73 6.94 -12.79
N SER A 47 2.94 6.07 -12.15
CA SER A 47 1.50 6.28 -11.97
C SER A 47 1.14 7.18 -10.79
N THR A 48 1.90 7.10 -9.69
CA THR A 48 1.57 7.79 -8.43
C THR A 48 2.51 8.94 -8.09
N GLY A 49 3.71 8.97 -8.64
CA GLY A 49 4.77 9.91 -8.23
C GLY A 49 5.51 9.48 -6.96
N LEU A 50 5.04 8.47 -6.23
CA LEU A 50 5.69 7.96 -5.03
C LEU A 50 6.92 7.11 -5.37
N LYS A 51 7.98 7.32 -4.62
CA LYS A 51 9.20 6.51 -4.64
C LYS A 51 8.99 5.21 -3.86
N GLU A 52 9.86 4.25 -4.10
CA GLU A 52 9.83 2.95 -3.43
C GLU A 52 9.85 3.05 -1.90
N HIS A 53 10.69 3.91 -1.32
CA HIS A 53 10.76 4.06 0.12
C HIS A 53 9.48 4.66 0.73
N GLU A 54 8.87 5.64 0.05
CA GLU A 54 7.61 6.27 0.49
C GLU A 54 6.49 5.23 0.51
N MET A 55 6.40 4.40 -0.54
CA MET A 55 5.41 3.34 -0.57
C MET A 55 5.68 2.24 0.48
N LYS A 56 6.94 1.90 0.73
CA LYS A 56 7.32 0.97 1.81
C LYS A 56 6.92 1.51 3.18
N GLU A 57 7.06 2.81 3.42
CA GLU A 57 6.63 3.44 4.66
C GLU A 57 5.13 3.26 4.88
N ILE A 58 4.30 3.51 3.87
CA ILE A 58 2.84 3.31 3.94
C ILE A 58 2.51 1.85 4.24
N LEU A 59 3.16 0.91 3.55
CA LEU A 59 2.93 -0.53 3.79
C LEU A 59 3.33 -0.94 5.20
N ASN A 60 4.46 -0.43 5.71
CA ASN A 60 4.90 -0.70 7.07
C ASN A 60 3.93 -0.12 8.10
N TYR A 61 3.40 1.08 7.87
CA TYR A 61 2.39 1.68 8.73
C TYR A 61 1.11 0.86 8.76
N LEU A 62 0.64 0.38 7.60
CA LEU A 62 -0.53 -0.50 7.53
C LEU A 62 -0.28 -1.83 8.26
N GLU A 63 0.92 -2.41 8.14
CA GLU A 63 1.29 -3.62 8.89
C GLU A 63 1.35 -3.36 10.41
N GLU A 64 1.89 -2.22 10.84
CA GLU A 64 1.92 -1.84 12.27
C GLU A 64 0.51 -1.69 12.85
N LYS A 65 -0.45 -1.21 12.06
CA LYS A 65 -1.86 -1.10 12.46
C LYS A 65 -2.65 -2.39 12.29
N GLY A 66 -2.02 -3.50 11.88
CA GLY A 66 -2.67 -4.79 11.69
C GLY A 66 -3.55 -4.90 10.44
N GLU A 67 -3.45 -3.93 9.52
CA GLU A 67 -4.31 -3.88 8.33
C GLU A 67 -3.86 -4.81 7.22
N ILE A 68 -2.55 -5.05 7.12
CA ILE A 68 -1.95 -5.95 6.14
C ILE A 68 -0.83 -6.76 6.79
N GLU A 69 -0.49 -7.89 6.19
CA GLU A 69 0.70 -8.64 6.56
C GLU A 69 1.71 -8.60 5.42
N ILE A 70 2.92 -8.07 5.68
CA ILE A 70 3.99 -8.05 4.68
C ILE A 70 4.66 -9.41 4.68
N LYS A 71 4.68 -10.07 3.52
CA LYS A 71 5.36 -11.36 3.37
C LYS A 71 6.82 -11.23 3.74
N ARG A 72 7.36 -12.23 4.45
CA ARG A 72 8.78 -12.31 4.81
C ARG A 72 9.44 -13.48 4.09
N ALA A 73 10.70 -13.32 3.70
CA ALA A 73 11.54 -14.41 3.23
C ALA A 73 11.99 -15.29 4.42
N LYS A 74 12.63 -16.43 4.13
CA LYS A 74 13.14 -17.34 5.17
C LYS A 74 14.16 -16.68 6.11
N ASP A 75 14.85 -15.64 5.63
CA ASP A 75 15.81 -14.84 6.40
C ASP A 75 15.16 -13.65 7.14
N GLY A 76 13.82 -13.56 7.14
CA GLY A 76 13.06 -12.50 7.80
C GLY A 76 12.91 -11.21 6.98
N LYS A 77 13.53 -11.11 5.79
CA LYS A 77 13.42 -9.89 4.97
C LYS A 77 12.01 -9.68 4.42
N LYS A 78 11.52 -8.44 4.52
CA LYS A 78 10.21 -8.03 3.98
C LYS A 78 10.21 -8.06 2.44
N LEU A 79 9.24 -8.78 1.88
CA LEU A 79 9.02 -8.99 0.45
C LEU A 79 7.88 -8.08 -0.05
N TYR A 80 8.11 -6.77 -0.05
CA TYR A 80 7.11 -5.76 -0.41
C TYR A 80 6.50 -5.98 -1.81
N ALA A 81 7.31 -6.15 -2.85
CA ALA A 81 6.81 -6.32 -4.22
C ALA A 81 5.96 -7.61 -4.37
N SER A 82 6.35 -8.69 -3.69
CA SER A 82 5.58 -9.94 -3.65
C SER A 82 4.26 -9.76 -2.89
N THR A 83 4.28 -8.99 -1.80
CA THR A 83 3.09 -8.63 -1.01
C THR A 83 2.10 -7.85 -1.86
N ILE A 84 2.55 -6.76 -2.51
CA ILE A 84 1.72 -5.95 -3.42
C ILE A 84 1.13 -6.81 -4.53
N ARG A 85 1.93 -7.66 -5.18
CA ARG A 85 1.45 -8.57 -6.24
C ARG A 85 0.41 -9.56 -5.71
N SER A 86 0.60 -10.06 -4.50
CA SER A 86 -0.36 -10.94 -3.85
C SER A 86 -1.67 -10.21 -3.51
N MET A 87 -1.58 -8.97 -3.03
CA MET A 87 -2.73 -8.11 -2.75
C MET A 87 -3.51 -7.82 -4.03
N LYS A 88 -2.83 -7.40 -5.10
CA LYS A 88 -3.45 -7.11 -6.41
C LYS A 88 -4.15 -8.31 -7.02
N ARG A 89 -3.65 -9.52 -6.80
CA ARG A 89 -4.31 -10.74 -7.30
C ARG A 89 -5.64 -10.95 -6.61
N LYS A 90 -5.66 -11.02 -5.27
CA LYS A 90 -6.92 -11.23 -4.56
C LYS A 90 -7.83 -10.00 -4.61
N SER A 91 -7.32 -8.78 -4.80
CA SER A 91 -8.15 -7.57 -4.94
C SER A 91 -9.03 -7.59 -6.21
N LYS A 92 -8.68 -8.43 -7.19
CA LYS A 92 -9.54 -8.69 -8.37
C LYS A 92 -10.69 -9.66 -8.06
N GLU A 93 -10.55 -10.46 -7.01
CA GLU A 93 -11.51 -11.49 -6.62
C GLU A 93 -12.40 -11.00 -5.46
N ILE A 94 -11.85 -10.16 -4.59
CA ILE A 94 -12.48 -9.69 -3.35
C ILE A 94 -12.05 -8.22 -3.11
N PRO A 95 -12.98 -7.27 -2.87
CA PRO A 95 -12.64 -5.87 -2.60
C PRO A 95 -11.77 -5.71 -1.34
N LEU A 96 -10.94 -4.66 -1.29
CA LEU A 96 -9.96 -4.45 -0.23
C LEU A 96 -10.60 -4.32 1.17
N ASP A 97 -11.82 -3.80 1.27
CA ASP A 97 -12.57 -3.73 2.53
C ASP A 97 -12.80 -5.09 3.19
N MET A 98 -12.83 -6.18 2.41
CA MET A 98 -12.98 -7.55 2.92
C MET A 98 -11.63 -8.21 3.26
N TRP A 99 -10.50 -7.62 2.88
CA TRP A 99 -9.18 -8.06 3.33
C TRP A 99 -8.85 -7.59 4.75
N ILE A 100 -9.46 -6.48 5.16
CA ILE A 100 -9.18 -5.72 6.38
C ILE A 100 -9.78 -6.37 7.65
N SER A 101 -10.47 -7.51 7.52
CA SER A 101 -11.03 -8.23 8.65
C SER A 101 -10.32 -9.56 8.89
N ARG A 102 -9.20 -9.50 9.63
CA ARG A 102 -8.87 -10.59 10.55
C ARG A 102 -8.15 -10.01 11.77
N HIS A 103 -8.79 -10.20 12.92
CA HIS A 103 -8.33 -9.86 14.27
C HIS A 103 -6.91 -10.33 14.54
#